data_AF-A0A7X8VY51-F1
#
_entry.id   AF-A0A7X8VY51-F1
#
_cell.length_a   1.000
_cell.length_b   1.000
_cell.length_c   1.000
_cell.angle_alpha   90.00
_cell.angle_beta   90.00
_cell.angle_gamma   90.00
#
_symmetry.space_group_name_H-M   'P 1'
#
loop_
_entity.id
_entity.type
_entity.pdbx_description
1 polymer ?
#
loop_
_entity_poly.entity_id
_entity_poly.type
_entity_poly.pdbx_seq_one_letter_code
_entity_poly.pdbx_strand_id
1 'polypeptide(L)'
;IKLQILGIGRDGHIGFNEPGTPLNSRTSYVTLAAETIEDNKRFFKSASEVPRWALSMGVGTILEAREILLLATGASKAEAIAGMVEGPITAMNTASALQMHDNVTVIIDEAAAAKLARKDYYRKTGANNIAEMYAYLMNARKKAGLD
;
A
#
# COMPACT_ATOMS: atom_id res chain seq x y z
N ILE A 1 -4.82 -12.03 -11.78
CA ILE A 1 -3.34 -12.10 -11.58
C ILE A 1 -3.07 -12.93 -10.32
N LYS A 2 -2.03 -13.79 -10.25
CA LYS A 2 -1.77 -14.57 -9.01
C LYS A 2 -1.16 -13.70 -7.91
N LEU A 3 -0.05 -13.02 -8.21
CA LEU A 3 0.59 -12.06 -7.31
C LEU A 3 0.82 -10.76 -8.07
N GLN A 4 0.35 -9.64 -7.53
CA GLN A 4 0.59 -8.30 -8.04
C GLN A 4 1.54 -7.58 -7.09
N ILE A 5 2.66 -7.08 -7.62
CA ILE A 5 3.61 -6.27 -6.86
C ILE A 5 3.34 -4.80 -7.18
N LEU A 6 3.23 -3.97 -6.14
CA LEU A 6 2.92 -2.55 -6.24
C LEU A 6 3.96 -1.70 -5.49
N GLY A 7 4.17 -0.50 -6.00
CA GLY A 7 4.66 0.62 -5.20
C GLY A 7 3.52 1.59 -4.89
N ILE A 8 3.82 2.64 -4.13
CA ILE A 8 2.88 3.72 -3.82
C ILE A 8 3.49 5.09 -4.12
N GLY A 9 2.70 5.98 -4.72
CA GLY A 9 3.01 7.39 -4.91
C GLY A 9 3.13 8.16 -3.57
N ARG A 10 3.70 9.36 -3.57
CA ARG A 10 3.75 10.21 -2.35
C ARG A 10 2.37 10.74 -1.95
N ASP A 11 1.48 10.80 -2.92
CA ASP A 11 0.05 11.15 -2.87
C ASP A 11 -0.88 9.94 -2.61
N GLY A 12 -0.32 8.72 -2.54
CA GLY A 12 -1.09 7.50 -2.34
C GLY A 12 -1.59 6.81 -3.61
N HIS A 13 -1.13 7.20 -4.82
CA HIS A 13 -1.53 6.47 -6.02
C HIS A 13 -0.91 5.05 -6.09
N ILE A 14 -1.65 4.10 -6.67
CA ILE A 14 -1.12 2.80 -7.15
C ILE A 14 -1.25 2.72 -8.67
N GLY A 15 -0.25 2.14 -9.36
CA GLY A 15 -0.14 2.31 -10.81
C GLY A 15 0.05 3.80 -11.17
N PHE A 16 -0.66 4.29 -12.19
CA PHE A 16 -0.83 5.74 -12.43
C PHE A 16 -2.28 6.18 -12.15
N ASN A 17 -2.92 5.59 -11.13
CA ASN A 17 -4.28 5.97 -10.71
C ASN A 17 -4.20 7.17 -9.76
N GLU A 18 -4.04 8.36 -10.34
CA GLU A 18 -3.92 9.65 -9.65
C GLU A 18 -5.14 9.94 -8.73
N PRO A 19 -5.00 10.84 -7.74
CA PRO A 19 -6.12 11.26 -6.89
C PRO A 19 -7.36 11.67 -7.69
N GLY A 20 -8.51 11.11 -7.33
CA GLY A 20 -9.79 11.27 -8.03
C GLY A 20 -10.11 10.16 -9.03
N THR A 21 -9.18 9.24 -9.31
CA THR A 21 -9.46 8.07 -10.15
C THR A 21 -10.51 7.16 -9.49
N PRO A 22 -11.57 6.74 -10.20
CA PRO A 22 -12.57 5.83 -9.66
C PRO A 22 -11.96 4.53 -9.14
N LEU A 23 -12.38 4.08 -7.95
CA LEU A 23 -11.83 2.85 -7.34
C LEU A 23 -12.23 1.56 -8.07
N ASN A 24 -13.26 1.61 -8.93
CA ASN A 24 -13.66 0.53 -9.81
C ASN A 24 -13.09 0.67 -11.24
N SER A 25 -12.13 1.57 -11.45
CA SER A 25 -11.53 1.83 -12.77
C SER A 25 -10.93 0.57 -13.40
N ARG A 26 -10.97 0.54 -14.73
CA ARG A 26 -10.33 -0.48 -15.57
C ARG A 26 -9.06 0.09 -16.19
N THR A 27 -8.29 -0.79 -16.84
CA THR A 27 -7.12 -0.37 -17.61
C THR A 27 -7.50 0.69 -18.63
N SER A 28 -6.85 1.85 -18.59
CA SER A 28 -7.12 2.97 -19.49
C SER A 28 -5.85 3.78 -19.73
N TYR A 29 -5.91 4.70 -20.71
CA TYR A 29 -4.96 5.79 -20.73
C TYR A 29 -5.28 6.77 -19.60
N VAL A 30 -4.25 7.39 -19.04
CA VAL A 30 -4.35 8.36 -17.96
C VAL A 30 -3.43 9.55 -18.26
N THR A 31 -3.83 10.73 -17.80
CA THR A 31 -3.00 11.92 -17.79
C THR A 31 -2.15 11.91 -16.54
N LEU A 32 -0.84 12.14 -16.66
CA LEU A 32 0.05 12.19 -15.51
C LEU A 32 -0.10 13.53 -14.77
N ALA A 33 -0.18 13.47 -13.44
CA ALA A 33 -0.18 14.67 -12.61
C ALA A 33 1.17 15.41 -12.68
N ALA A 34 1.17 16.69 -12.31
CA ALA A 34 2.40 17.50 -12.28
C ALA A 34 3.44 16.92 -11.30
N GLU A 35 3.01 16.42 -10.13
CA GLU A 35 3.91 15.77 -9.19
C GLU A 35 4.54 14.50 -9.79
N THR A 36 3.76 13.68 -10.50
CA THR A 36 4.24 12.47 -11.17
C THR A 36 5.28 12.79 -12.25
N ILE A 37 5.08 13.88 -12.99
CA ILE A 37 6.06 14.37 -13.97
C ILE A 37 7.37 14.78 -13.27
N GLU A 38 7.28 15.53 -12.17
CA GLU A 38 8.46 15.99 -11.43
C GLU A 38 9.21 14.81 -10.77
N ASP A 39 8.49 13.84 -10.20
CA ASP A 39 9.08 12.64 -9.59
C ASP A 39 9.84 11.76 -10.61
N ASN A 40 9.36 11.73 -11.86
CA ASN A 40 9.96 10.93 -12.91
C ASN A 40 11.04 11.66 -13.71
N LYS A 41 11.13 12.99 -13.58
CA LYS A 41 12.12 13.83 -14.28
C LYS A 41 13.55 13.35 -14.12
N ARG A 42 13.90 12.75 -12.98
CA ARG A 42 15.22 12.14 -12.70
C ARG A 42 15.65 11.06 -13.71
N PHE A 43 14.71 10.49 -14.46
CA PHE A 43 14.96 9.47 -15.48
C PHE A 43 15.07 10.05 -16.90
N PHE A 44 14.86 11.36 -17.07
CA PHE A 44 14.85 12.05 -18.37
C PHE A 44 15.82 13.24 -18.35
N LYS A 45 16.22 13.73 -19.53
CA LYS A 45 17.15 14.88 -19.62
C LYS A 45 16.48 16.19 -19.19
N SER A 46 15.16 16.29 -19.35
CA SER A 46 14.37 17.47 -19.04
C SER A 46 12.91 17.10 -18.72
N ALA A 47 12.19 17.99 -18.01
CA ALA A 47 10.77 17.78 -17.69
C ALA A 47 9.87 17.75 -18.94
N SER A 48 10.30 18.36 -20.04
CA SER A 48 9.61 18.31 -21.34
C SER A 48 9.70 16.94 -22.02
N GLU A 49 10.69 16.12 -21.67
CA GLU A 49 10.84 14.76 -22.22
C GLU A 49 10.04 13.71 -21.44
N VAL A 50 9.50 14.06 -20.27
CA VAL A 50 8.64 13.16 -19.50
C VAL A 50 7.29 13.01 -20.22
N PRO A 51 6.81 11.79 -20.51
CA PRO A 51 5.51 11.56 -21.10
C PRO A 51 4.39 12.28 -20.35
N ARG A 52 3.37 12.76 -21.08
CA ARG A 52 2.20 13.42 -20.47
C ARG A 52 1.04 12.46 -20.19
N TRP A 53 1.09 11.28 -20.80
CA TRP A 53 0.11 10.22 -20.65
C TRP A 53 0.80 8.89 -20.46
N ALA A 54 0.10 7.95 -19.83
CA ALA A 54 0.50 6.57 -19.71
C ALA A 54 -0.70 5.64 -19.91
N LEU A 55 -0.44 4.37 -20.22
CA LEU A 55 -1.41 3.30 -20.02
C LEU A 55 -1.20 2.73 -18.62
N SER A 56 -2.27 2.64 -17.83
CA SER A 56 -2.22 2.10 -16.47
C SER A 56 -3.31 1.08 -16.26
N MET A 57 -3.02 0.07 -15.45
CA MET A 57 -4.07 -0.74 -14.83
C MET A 57 -4.96 0.17 -13.99
N GLY A 58 -6.26 -0.06 -14.05
CA GLY A 58 -7.21 0.61 -13.16
C GLY A 58 -7.17 -0.01 -11.75
N VAL A 59 -7.63 0.75 -10.75
CA VAL A 59 -7.73 0.30 -9.35
C VAL A 59 -8.53 -1.00 -9.25
N GLY A 60 -9.69 -1.08 -9.92
CA GLY A 60 -10.51 -2.29 -9.93
C GLY A 60 -9.80 -3.47 -10.61
N THR A 61 -8.91 -3.22 -11.57
CA THR A 61 -8.11 -4.29 -12.20
C THR A 61 -7.02 -4.80 -11.26
N ILE A 62 -6.43 -3.91 -10.45
CA ILE A 62 -5.43 -4.27 -9.43
C ILE A 62 -6.08 -5.14 -8.34
N LEU A 63 -7.29 -4.77 -7.90
CA LEU A 63 -8.06 -5.50 -6.88
C LEU A 63 -8.53 -6.90 -7.33
N GLU A 64 -8.43 -7.25 -8.62
CA GLU A 64 -8.70 -8.61 -9.13
C GLU A 64 -7.48 -9.54 -9.02
N ALA A 65 -6.35 -9.07 -8.48
CA ALA A 65 -5.26 -9.95 -8.11
C ALA A 65 -5.72 -10.94 -7.02
N ARG A 66 -5.12 -12.12 -6.97
CA ARG A 66 -5.37 -13.05 -5.84
C ARG A 66 -4.60 -12.61 -4.60
N GLU A 67 -3.41 -12.05 -4.79
CA GLU A 67 -2.53 -11.57 -3.74
C GLU A 67 -1.86 -10.28 -4.19
N ILE A 68 -1.71 -9.33 -3.26
CA ILE A 68 -1.06 -8.05 -3.51
C ILE A 68 0.10 -7.87 -2.52
N LEU A 69 1.28 -7.55 -3.04
CA LEU A 69 2.45 -7.18 -2.26
C LEU A 69 2.81 -5.72 -2.55
N LEU A 70 2.64 -4.84 -1.57
CA LEU A 70 3.01 -3.43 -1.67
C LEU A 70 4.34 -3.16 -0.97
N LEU A 71 5.24 -2.48 -1.68
CA LEU A 71 6.55 -2.08 -1.19
C LEU A 71 6.66 -0.54 -1.14
N ALA A 72 7.12 0.01 -0.01
CA ALA A 72 7.43 1.43 0.07
C ALA A 72 8.58 1.73 1.04
N THR A 73 9.46 2.65 0.67
CA THR A 73 10.63 3.02 1.49
C THR A 73 10.82 4.53 1.51
N GLY A 74 11.23 5.05 2.66
CA GLY A 74 11.59 6.45 2.86
C GLY A 74 10.45 7.33 3.38
N ALA A 75 10.84 8.40 4.09
CA ALA A 75 9.90 9.30 4.78
C ALA A 75 8.91 10.01 3.85
N SER A 76 9.25 10.16 2.55
CA SER A 76 8.35 10.75 1.55
C SER A 76 7.08 9.92 1.31
N LYS A 77 7.05 8.67 1.77
CA LYS A 77 5.89 7.77 1.67
C LYS A 77 5.04 7.72 2.94
N ALA A 78 5.47 8.37 4.02
CA ALA A 78 4.85 8.20 5.33
C ALA A 78 3.36 8.62 5.37
N GLU A 79 3.01 9.72 4.71
CA GLU A 79 1.61 10.17 4.63
C GLU A 79 0.76 9.21 3.79
N ALA A 80 1.26 8.82 2.61
CA ALA A 80 0.57 7.89 1.73
C ALA A 80 0.28 6.56 2.42
N ILE A 81 1.28 6.01 3.13
CA ILE A 81 1.15 4.77 3.91
C ILE A 81 0.16 4.93 5.06
N ALA A 82 0.25 6.00 5.85
CA ALA A 82 -0.69 6.23 6.94
C ALA A 82 -2.14 6.35 6.42
N GLY A 83 -2.36 7.14 5.36
CA GLY A 83 -3.68 7.27 4.73
C GLY A 83 -4.18 5.98 4.09
N MET A 84 -3.30 5.18 3.50
CA MET A 84 -3.65 3.90 2.90
C MET A 84 -4.07 2.87 3.95
N VAL A 85 -3.37 2.82 5.09
CA VAL A 85 -3.54 1.75 6.09
C VAL A 85 -4.56 2.12 7.17
N GLU A 86 -4.59 3.37 7.61
CA GLU A 86 -5.38 3.84 8.76
C GLU A 86 -6.45 4.87 8.37
N GLY A 87 -6.38 5.42 7.16
CA GLY A 87 -7.33 6.41 6.64
C GLY A 87 -8.61 5.80 6.04
N PRO A 88 -9.57 6.64 5.63
CA PRO A 88 -10.77 6.18 4.96
C PRO A 88 -10.46 5.66 3.54
N ILE A 89 -11.28 4.71 3.06
CA ILE A 89 -11.28 4.31 1.65
C ILE A 89 -11.78 5.50 0.81
N THR A 90 -10.92 6.02 -0.08
CA THR A 90 -11.22 7.21 -0.88
C THR A 90 -10.47 7.20 -2.20
N ALA A 91 -11.07 7.76 -3.25
CA ALA A 91 -10.41 7.99 -4.54
C ALA A 91 -9.26 9.01 -4.47
N MET A 92 -9.17 9.81 -3.41
CA MET A 92 -8.08 10.77 -3.22
C MET A 92 -6.76 10.10 -2.80
N ASN A 93 -6.81 8.88 -2.28
CA ASN A 93 -5.67 8.01 -2.03
C ASN A 93 -6.05 6.63 -2.56
N THR A 94 -5.76 6.35 -3.82
CA THR A 94 -6.26 5.13 -4.48
C THR A 94 -5.68 3.85 -3.87
N ALA A 95 -4.53 3.91 -3.19
CA ALA A 95 -4.00 2.79 -2.41
C ALA A 95 -4.92 2.40 -1.25
N SER A 96 -5.71 3.32 -0.68
CA SER A 96 -6.68 2.99 0.38
C SER A 96 -7.71 1.94 -0.05
N ALA A 97 -7.93 1.77 -1.36
CA ALA A 97 -8.79 0.71 -1.89
C ALA A 97 -8.27 -0.71 -1.59
N LEU A 98 -6.96 -0.86 -1.30
CA LEU A 98 -6.36 -2.12 -0.89
C LEU A 98 -6.93 -2.62 0.46
N GLN A 99 -7.52 -1.75 1.27
CA GLN A 99 -8.25 -2.16 2.49
C GLN A 99 -9.45 -3.07 2.19
N MET A 100 -9.99 -3.05 0.97
CA MET A 100 -11.11 -3.89 0.55
C MET A 100 -10.67 -5.25 0.00
N HIS A 101 -9.37 -5.50 -0.10
CA HIS A 101 -8.83 -6.72 -0.71
C HIS A 101 -8.48 -7.74 0.37
N ASP A 102 -8.91 -8.99 0.19
CA ASP A 102 -8.80 -10.05 1.20
C ASP A 102 -7.35 -10.46 1.52
N ASN A 103 -6.40 -10.21 0.60
CA ASN A 103 -5.01 -10.64 0.76
C ASN A 103 -3.99 -9.59 0.29
N VAL A 104 -3.60 -8.70 1.21
CA VAL A 104 -2.58 -7.66 0.98
C VAL A 104 -1.47 -7.78 2.00
N THR A 105 -0.23 -7.83 1.52
CA THR A 105 0.97 -7.70 2.35
C THR A 105 1.65 -6.36 2.07
N VAL A 106 1.96 -5.61 3.12
CA VAL A 106 2.61 -4.30 3.03
C VAL A 106 3.97 -4.38 3.69
N ILE A 107 5.05 -4.22 2.91
CA ILE A 107 6.42 -4.21 3.40
C ILE A 107 6.98 -2.80 3.28
N ILE A 108 7.30 -2.20 4.42
CA ILE A 108 7.77 -0.83 4.53
C ILE A 108 8.94 -0.70 5.48
N ASP A 109 9.75 0.33 5.30
CA ASP A 109 10.80 0.70 6.26
C ASP A 109 10.25 1.60 7.40
N GLU A 110 11.06 1.81 8.43
CA GLU A 110 10.68 2.65 9.58
C GLU A 110 10.34 4.09 9.19
N ALA A 111 11.01 4.62 8.15
CA ALA A 111 10.77 5.97 7.66
C ALA A 111 9.40 6.10 6.99
N ALA A 112 8.99 5.13 6.17
CA ALA A 112 7.66 5.07 5.58
C ALA A 112 6.58 4.72 6.62
N ALA A 113 6.93 4.02 7.70
CA ALA A 113 6.03 3.75 8.83
C ALA A 113 5.88 4.93 9.81
N ALA A 114 6.64 6.02 9.63
CA ALA A 114 6.80 7.06 10.65
C ALA A 114 5.47 7.66 11.16
N LYS A 115 4.46 7.77 10.28
CA LYS A 115 3.15 8.37 10.56
C LYS A 115 2.03 7.39 10.91
N LEU A 116 2.30 6.08 10.95
CA LEU A 116 1.32 5.10 11.43
C LEU A 116 1.11 5.28 12.95
N ALA A 117 -0.14 5.47 13.36
CA ALA A 117 -0.52 5.60 14.77
C ALA A 117 -0.50 4.25 15.49
N ARG A 118 -0.70 3.14 14.77
CA ARG A 118 -0.85 1.79 15.34
C ARG A 118 0.35 0.88 15.09
N LYS A 119 1.56 1.43 14.93
CA LYS A 119 2.80 0.63 14.71
C LYS A 119 2.96 -0.53 15.67
N ASP A 120 2.78 -0.29 16.97
CA ASP A 120 2.95 -1.33 17.98
C ASP A 120 1.92 -2.44 17.86
N TYR A 121 0.70 -2.11 17.42
CA TYR A 121 -0.32 -3.10 17.10
C TYR A 121 0.12 -3.95 15.91
N TYR A 122 0.55 -3.34 14.80
CA TYR A 122 0.99 -4.08 13.61
C TYR A 122 2.21 -4.96 13.88
N ARG A 123 3.16 -4.50 14.71
CA ARG A 123 4.30 -5.32 15.15
C ARG A 123 3.87 -6.54 15.95
N LYS A 124 2.79 -6.45 16.74
CA LYS A 124 2.23 -7.55 17.54
C LYS A 124 1.30 -8.48 16.75
N THR A 125 0.70 -8.02 15.66
CA THR A 125 -0.18 -8.84 14.83
C THR A 125 0.49 -9.42 13.58
N GLY A 126 1.72 -8.98 13.26
CA GLY A 126 2.48 -9.50 12.14
C GLY A 126 2.78 -11.00 12.24
N ALA A 127 3.07 -11.63 11.10
CA ALA A 127 3.27 -13.08 10.97
C ALA A 127 4.34 -13.68 11.91
N ASN A 128 5.24 -12.86 12.46
CA ASN A 128 6.31 -13.30 13.35
C ASN A 128 5.83 -13.64 14.78
N ASN A 129 4.55 -13.38 15.12
CA ASN A 129 4.08 -13.56 16.51
C ASN A 129 3.28 -14.84 16.74
N ILE A 130 3.26 -15.76 15.77
CA ILE A 130 2.66 -17.09 15.98
C ILE A 130 3.31 -17.78 17.19
N ALA A 131 4.63 -17.66 17.36
CA ALA A 131 5.34 -18.21 18.51
C ALA A 131 4.91 -17.56 19.84
N GLU A 132 4.75 -16.23 19.88
CA GLU A 132 4.28 -15.51 21.07
C GLU A 132 2.83 -15.89 21.42
N MET A 133 1.97 -16.01 20.41
CA MET A 133 0.59 -16.47 20.58
C MET A 133 0.55 -17.91 21.14
N TYR A 134 1.34 -18.84 20.58
CA TYR A 134 1.41 -20.20 21.11
C TYR A 134 1.91 -20.22 22.56
N ALA A 135 2.96 -19.45 22.88
CA ALA A 135 3.46 -19.35 24.25
C ALA A 135 2.40 -18.82 25.22
N TYR A 136 1.64 -17.80 24.81
CA TYR A 136 0.50 -17.29 25.58
C TYR A 136 -0.56 -18.37 25.83
N LEU A 137 -0.98 -19.09 24.78
CA LEU A 137 -2.00 -20.14 24.88
C LEU A 137 -1.56 -21.31 25.77
N MET A 138 -0.30 -21.75 25.65
CA MET A 138 0.26 -22.82 26.49
C MET A 138 0.28 -22.42 27.97
N ASN A 139 0.68 -21.19 28.27
CA ASN A 139 0.66 -20.67 29.65
C ASN A 139 -0.77 -20.54 30.20
N ALA A 140 -1.74 -20.13 29.38
CA ALA A 140 -3.14 -20.06 29.78
C ALA A 140 -3.71 -21.45 30.10
N ARG A 141 -3.39 -22.46 29.28
CA ARG A 141 -3.80 -23.86 29.48
C ARG A 141 -3.27 -24.42 30.80
N LYS A 142 -1.98 -24.20 31.09
CA LYS A 142 -1.35 -24.60 32.36
C LYS A 142 -2.00 -23.95 33.58
N LYS A 143 -2.30 -22.65 33.52
CA LYS A 143 -3.00 -21.94 34.60
C LYS A 143 -4.42 -22.46 34.85
N ALA A 144 -5.08 -22.95 33.80
CA ALA A 144 -6.41 -23.55 33.89
C ALA A 144 -6.38 -25.01 34.38
N GLY A 145 -5.20 -25.59 34.64
CA GLY A 145 -5.07 -26.99 35.06
C GLY A 145 -5.44 -27.99 33.95
N LEU A 146 -5.33 -27.58 32.69
CA LEU A 146 -5.72 -28.38 31.52
C LEU A 146 -4.54 -29.12 30.89
N ASP A 147 -3.39 -29.22 31.55
CA ASP A 147 -2.19 -29.87 31.00
C ASP A 147 -2.33 -31.41 30.93
#